data_AF-A0A7X4JVP2-F1
#
_entry.id   AF-A0A7X4JVP2-F1
#
_cell.length_a   1.000
_cell.length_b   1.000
_cell.length_c   1.000
_cell.angle_alpha   90.00
_cell.angle_beta   90.00
_cell.angle_gamma   90.00
#
_symmetry.space_group_name_H-M   'P 1'
#
loop_
_entity.id
_entity.type
_entity.pdbx_description
1 polymer ?
#
loop_
_entity_poly.entity_id
_entity_poly.type
_entity_poly.pdbx_seq_one_letter_code
_entity_poly.pdbx_strand_id
1 'polypeptide(L)'
;MPRCDHRSGDSLAPRRRIAARLGAVGLLGLTLAGCGGDEGRVAAAAPRDPAAAASPAESAGAAATAPNPLRNVYFGDLHTHTNFSYDAFLNGTRATPDDAYRFAQGEPLTLAAGFEIQLDRPLDFFA
;
A
#
# COMPACT_ATOMS: atom_id res chain seq x y z
N MET A 1 -62.67 -10.06 46.30
CA MET A 1 -63.48 -11.25 45.95
C MET A 1 -63.89 -11.15 44.48
N PRO A 2 -64.04 -12.29 43.76
CA PRO A 2 -63.15 -12.85 42.73
C PRO A 2 -63.45 -12.27 41.31
N ARG A 3 -62.60 -12.46 40.30
CA ARG A 3 -62.60 -13.66 39.44
C ARG A 3 -61.23 -13.87 38.78
N CYS A 4 -60.77 -15.11 38.86
CA CYS A 4 -59.71 -15.68 38.04
C CYS A 4 -60.18 -15.73 36.59
N ASP A 5 -59.31 -15.36 35.66
CA ASP A 5 -59.42 -15.81 34.28
C ASP A 5 -58.14 -16.55 33.90
N HIS A 6 -58.36 -17.78 33.47
CA HIS A 6 -57.38 -18.79 33.14
C HIS A 6 -57.17 -18.75 31.63
N ARG A 7 -55.97 -18.44 31.16
CA ARG A 7 -55.60 -18.74 29.77
C ARG A 7 -54.12 -19.12 29.67
N SER A 8 -53.91 -20.42 29.83
CA SER A 8 -52.79 -21.18 29.28
C SER A 8 -52.75 -21.01 27.75
N GLY A 9 -51.73 -20.30 27.26
CA GLY A 9 -51.37 -20.28 25.85
C GLY A 9 -50.34 -21.37 25.60
N ASP A 10 -50.80 -22.49 25.06
CA ASP A 10 -49.96 -23.61 24.67
C ASP A 10 -48.98 -23.24 23.55
N SER A 11 -47.76 -23.67 23.77
CA SER A 11 -46.63 -23.69 22.87
C SER A 11 -46.89 -24.59 21.66
N LEU A 12 -46.89 -24.04 20.44
CA LEU A 12 -46.52 -24.79 19.23
C LEU A 12 -45.77 -23.88 18.24
N ALA A 13 -44.45 -23.80 18.40
CA ALA A 13 -43.56 -23.34 17.35
C ALA A 13 -43.54 -24.37 16.19
N PRO A 14 -43.68 -23.96 14.92
CA PRO A 14 -43.60 -24.89 13.80
C PRO A 14 -42.17 -25.40 13.61
N ARG A 15 -42.00 -26.72 13.74
CA ARG A 15 -40.74 -27.44 13.47
C ARG A 15 -40.50 -27.55 11.96
N ARG A 16 -39.39 -26.93 11.53
CA ARG A 16 -38.40 -27.38 10.52
C ARG A 16 -38.92 -27.90 9.18
N ARG A 17 -38.41 -27.33 8.08
CA ARG A 17 -37.79 -28.14 7.00
C ARG A 17 -36.53 -27.45 6.51
N ILE A 18 -35.39 -27.80 7.12
CA ILE A 18 -34.07 -27.50 6.55
C ILE A 18 -33.94 -28.43 5.34
N ALA A 19 -34.25 -27.91 4.15
CA ALA A 19 -33.90 -28.57 2.91
C ALA A 19 -32.38 -28.48 2.76
N ALA A 20 -31.69 -29.59 3.01
CA ALA A 20 -30.29 -29.74 2.68
C ALA A 20 -30.13 -29.63 1.16
N ARG A 21 -29.79 -28.43 0.68
CA ARG A 21 -29.28 -28.25 -0.67
C ARG A 21 -27.87 -28.81 -0.68
N LEU A 22 -27.74 -30.07 -1.08
CA LEU A 22 -26.51 -30.65 -1.62
C LEU A 22 -26.16 -29.85 -2.89
N GLY A 23 -25.57 -28.67 -2.68
CA GLY A 23 -24.93 -27.89 -3.72
C GLY A 23 -23.59 -28.53 -4.01
N ALA A 24 -23.45 -29.04 -5.23
CA ALA A 24 -22.29 -29.74 -5.74
C ALA A 24 -20.98 -29.06 -5.35
N VAL A 25 -20.12 -29.82 -4.68
CA VAL A 25 -18.70 -29.52 -4.49
C VAL A 25 -18.10 -29.40 -5.89
N GLY A 26 -17.92 -28.16 -6.36
CA GLY A 26 -17.22 -27.87 -7.61
C GLY A 26 -15.79 -28.38 -7.50
N LEU A 27 -15.47 -29.37 -8.33
CA LEU A 27 -14.18 -30.02 -8.40
C LEU A 27 -13.07 -28.97 -8.63
N LEU A 28 -12.19 -28.84 -7.65
CA LEU A 28 -10.93 -28.12 -7.72
C LEU A 28 -10.02 -28.80 -8.77
N GLY A 29 -10.05 -28.29 -10.00
CA GLY A 29 -9.15 -28.71 -11.08
C GLY A 29 -7.91 -27.82 -11.15
N LEU A 30 -7.00 -27.91 -10.17
CA LEU A 30 -5.69 -27.27 -10.24
C LEU A 30 -4.71 -28.21 -10.95
N THR A 31 -4.58 -28.10 -12.27
CA THR A 31 -3.58 -28.86 -13.03
C THR A 31 -2.22 -28.17 -12.91
N LEU A 32 -1.34 -28.69 -12.05
CA LEU A 32 0.09 -28.39 -12.13
C LEU A 32 0.67 -29.12 -13.35
N ALA A 33 0.83 -28.41 -14.46
CA ALA A 33 1.69 -28.85 -15.55
C ALA A 33 3.14 -28.58 -15.15
N GLY A 34 3.77 -29.54 -14.47
CA GLY A 34 5.21 -29.58 -14.26
C GLY A 34 5.90 -30.18 -15.48
N CYS A 35 6.61 -29.36 -16.25
CA CYS A 35 7.66 -29.86 -17.14
C CYS A 35 9.00 -29.60 -16.47
N GLY A 36 9.58 -30.67 -15.91
CA GLY A 36 10.98 -30.70 -15.51
C GLY A 36 11.86 -30.84 -16.73
N GLY A 37 12.88 -29.99 -16.80
CA GLY A 37 13.99 -30.07 -17.73
C GLY A 37 15.16 -29.31 -17.12
N ASP A 38 15.93 -29.99 -16.28
CA ASP A 38 17.26 -29.55 -15.87
C ASP A 38 18.23 -29.98 -16.99
N GLU A 39 18.51 -29.06 -17.90
CA GLU A 39 19.80 -29.06 -18.57
C GLU A 39 20.44 -27.69 -18.33
N GLY A 40 21.38 -27.68 -17.39
CA GLY A 40 22.26 -26.57 -17.10
C GLY A 40 22.77 -25.86 -18.36
N ARG A 41 22.17 -24.70 -18.62
CA ARG A 41 22.86 -23.58 -19.25
C ARG A 41 22.91 -22.47 -18.21
N VAL A 42 23.98 -22.46 -17.44
CA VAL A 42 24.52 -21.19 -16.95
C VAL A 42 24.84 -20.41 -18.22
N ALA A 43 23.95 -19.50 -18.62
CA ALA A 43 24.31 -18.47 -19.55
C ALA A 43 25.48 -17.73 -18.89
N ALA A 44 26.69 -17.97 -19.40
CA ALA A 44 27.83 -17.15 -19.06
C ALA A 44 27.37 -15.70 -19.20
N ALA A 45 27.38 -14.95 -18.10
CA ALA A 45 27.12 -13.53 -18.14
C ALA A 45 28.04 -12.96 -19.22
N ALA A 46 27.44 -12.44 -20.30
CA ALA A 46 28.18 -11.69 -21.28
C ALA A 46 29.01 -10.63 -20.51
N PRO A 47 30.27 -10.37 -20.92
CA PRO A 47 31.02 -9.27 -20.34
C PRO A 47 30.14 -8.04 -20.39
N ARG A 48 29.76 -7.51 -19.23
CA ARG A 48 29.13 -6.20 -19.18
C ARG A 48 30.23 -5.24 -19.58
N ASP A 49 30.15 -4.70 -20.79
CA ASP A 49 30.97 -3.56 -21.15
C ASP A 49 30.70 -2.48 -20.09
N PRO A 50 31.71 -2.04 -19.31
CA PRO A 50 31.52 -1.00 -18.30
C PRO A 50 31.11 0.34 -18.93
N ALA A 51 31.13 0.43 -20.27
CA ALA A 51 30.71 1.57 -21.06
C ALA A 51 29.19 1.70 -21.24
N ALA A 52 28.38 0.72 -20.81
CA ALA A 52 26.92 0.84 -20.77
C ALA A 52 26.39 1.27 -19.40
N ALA A 53 27.26 1.82 -18.53
CA ALA A 53 26.81 2.70 -17.47
C ALA A 53 26.08 3.87 -18.14
N ALA A 54 24.85 4.14 -17.67
CA ALA A 54 24.06 5.29 -18.08
C ALA A 54 24.96 6.49 -18.30
N SER A 55 24.89 7.09 -19.50
CA SER A 55 25.46 8.41 -19.75
C SER A 55 25.12 9.28 -18.55
N PRO A 56 26.08 10.00 -17.94
CA PRO A 56 25.72 11.01 -16.98
C PRO A 56 24.67 11.85 -17.69
N ALA A 57 23.45 11.90 -17.16
CA ALA A 57 22.56 12.99 -17.52
C ALA A 57 23.40 14.22 -17.27
N GLU A 58 23.82 14.86 -18.36
CA GLU A 58 24.60 16.07 -18.33
C GLU A 58 23.74 17.03 -17.52
N SER A 59 24.13 17.25 -16.26
CA SER A 59 23.43 18.13 -15.34
C SER A 59 23.47 19.50 -16.00
N ALA A 60 22.43 19.81 -16.77
CA ALA A 60 22.30 21.04 -17.51
C ALA A 60 22.45 22.17 -16.49
N GLY A 61 23.62 22.79 -16.50
CA GLY A 61 24.00 23.95 -15.72
C GLY A 61 23.51 23.94 -14.27
N ALA A 62 24.29 23.33 -13.37
CA ALA A 62 24.41 23.94 -12.04
C ALA A 62 25.08 25.30 -12.27
N ALA A 63 24.28 26.32 -12.61
CA ALA A 63 24.74 27.70 -12.61
C ALA A 63 25.36 27.94 -11.24
N ALA A 64 26.64 28.32 -11.21
CA ALA A 64 27.36 28.55 -9.97
C ALA A 64 26.64 29.65 -9.18
N THR A 65 25.80 29.22 -8.24
CA THR A 65 25.05 30.12 -7.37
C THR A 65 26.04 30.69 -6.37
N ALA A 66 25.92 31.99 -6.07
CA ALA A 66 26.75 32.63 -5.06
C ALA A 66 26.69 31.84 -3.73
N PRO A 67 27.81 31.62 -3.04
CA PRO A 67 27.82 30.89 -1.78
C PRO A 67 26.83 31.49 -0.78
N ASN A 68 26.10 30.65 -0.04
CA ASN A 68 25.20 31.12 1.01
C ASN A 68 26.00 31.83 2.12
N PRO A 69 25.89 33.17 2.27
CA PRO A 69 26.69 33.92 3.24
C PRO A 69 26.35 33.57 4.68
N LEU A 70 25.11 33.12 4.93
CA LEU A 70 24.62 32.76 6.25
C LEU A 70 25.02 31.33 6.66
N ARG A 71 25.50 30.51 5.70
CA ARG A 71 25.92 29.11 5.90
C ARG A 71 24.86 28.23 6.57
N ASN A 72 23.57 28.55 6.37
CA ASN A 72 22.46 27.71 6.80
C ASN A 72 22.48 26.39 6.04
N VAL A 73 22.14 25.32 6.75
CA VAL A 73 21.81 24.01 6.17
C VAL A 73 20.29 23.90 6.12
N TYR A 74 19.77 23.51 4.97
CA TYR A 74 18.34 23.26 4.76
C TYR A 74 18.10 21.76 4.60
N PHE A 75 16.99 21.29 5.16
CA PHE A 75 16.57 19.89 5.15
C PHE A 75 15.19 19.77 4.53
N GLY A 76 15.06 18.93 3.52
CA GLY A 76 13.81 18.75 2.81
C GLY A 76 13.84 17.50 1.94
N ASP A 77 12.73 17.28 1.24
CA ASP A 77 12.55 16.16 0.32
C ASP A 77 12.35 16.68 -1.11
N LEU A 78 12.95 15.97 -2.07
CA LEU A 78 12.82 16.25 -3.51
C LEU A 78 12.11 15.10 -4.25
N HIS A 79 11.94 13.96 -3.59
CA HIS A 79 11.41 12.75 -4.22
C HIS A 79 10.38 12.12 -3.30
N THR A 80 9.14 12.57 -3.44
CA THR A 80 8.03 12.03 -2.65
C THR A 80 7.07 11.22 -3.52
N HIS A 81 6.64 10.06 -3.00
CA HIS A 81 5.59 9.26 -3.61
C HIS A 81 4.28 9.43 -2.87
N THR A 82 3.19 9.62 -3.63
CA THR A 82 1.83 9.75 -3.12
C THR A 82 0.94 8.68 -3.75
N ASN A 83 -0.35 8.66 -3.40
CA ASN A 83 -1.31 7.76 -4.02
C ASN A 83 -1.50 7.97 -5.55
N PHE A 84 -0.90 9.00 -6.15
CA PHE A 84 -0.90 9.22 -7.60
C PHE A 84 0.22 8.45 -8.32
N SER A 85 1.22 7.94 -7.58
CA SER A 85 2.24 7.04 -8.14
C SER A 85 1.69 5.61 -8.20
N TYR A 86 1.95 4.93 -9.31
CA TYR A 86 1.46 3.57 -9.57
C TYR A 86 1.97 2.57 -8.52
N ASP A 87 3.27 2.57 -8.28
CA ASP A 87 3.94 1.70 -7.32
C ASP A 87 3.53 2.01 -5.87
N ALA A 88 3.43 3.29 -5.51
CA ALA A 88 3.00 3.69 -4.18
C ALA A 88 1.55 3.28 -3.90
N PHE A 89 0.65 3.48 -4.86
CA PHE A 89 -0.74 3.06 -4.72
C PHE A 89 -0.87 1.55 -4.54
N LEU A 90 -0.13 0.76 -5.34
CA LEU A 90 -0.11 -0.70 -5.21
C LEU A 90 0.48 -1.16 -3.88
N ASN A 91 1.43 -0.42 -3.32
CA ASN A 91 2.05 -0.69 -2.03
C ASN A 91 1.26 -0.13 -0.83
N GLY A 92 0.04 0.35 -1.05
CA GLY A 92 -0.86 0.76 0.02
C GLY A 92 -0.71 2.21 0.48
N THR A 93 0.07 3.04 -0.21
CA THR A 93 0.06 4.49 0.01
C THR A 93 -1.32 5.04 -0.36
N ARG A 94 -1.95 5.74 0.59
CA ARG A 94 -3.26 6.38 0.43
C ARG A 94 -3.23 7.89 0.58
N ALA A 95 -2.17 8.44 1.17
CA ALA A 95 -1.95 9.87 1.29
C ALA A 95 -1.91 10.54 -0.09
N THR A 96 -2.67 11.62 -0.24
CA THR A 96 -2.66 12.49 -1.42
C THR A 96 -1.42 13.41 -1.41
N PRO A 97 -1.11 14.10 -2.53
CA PRO A 97 -0.11 15.16 -2.51
C PRO A 97 -0.38 16.27 -1.50
N ASP A 98 -1.64 16.66 -1.29
CA ASP A 98 -2.02 17.65 -0.28
C ASP A 98 -1.74 17.16 1.14
N ASP A 99 -2.04 15.88 1.42
CA ASP A 99 -1.72 15.27 2.73
C ASP A 99 -0.21 15.23 2.96
N ALA A 100 0.57 14.87 1.93
CA ALA A 100 2.03 14.83 2.03
C ALA A 100 2.63 16.23 2.25
N TYR A 101 2.09 17.26 1.57
CA TYR A 101 2.50 18.65 1.77
C TYR A 101 2.18 19.14 3.19
N ARG A 102 0.97 18.87 3.71
CA ARG A 102 0.60 19.21 5.09
C ARG A 102 1.47 18.50 6.11
N PHE A 103 1.77 17.22 5.88
CA PHE A 103 2.70 16.47 6.71
C PHE A 103 4.10 17.10 6.70
N ALA A 104 4.61 17.53 5.54
CA ALA A 104 5.89 18.25 5.42
C ALA A 104 5.86 19.63 6.12
N GLN A 105 4.70 20.28 6.23
CA GLN A 105 4.49 21.48 7.04
C GLN A 105 4.35 21.19 8.55
N GLY A 106 4.47 19.92 8.96
CA GLY A 106 4.44 19.49 10.35
C GLY A 106 3.06 19.11 10.87
N GLU A 107 2.04 18.97 10.02
CA GLU A 107 0.75 18.43 10.45
C GLU A 107 0.80 16.90 10.63
N PRO A 108 -0.02 16.29 11.51
CA PRO A 108 -0.06 14.84 11.65
C PRO A 108 -0.67 14.17 10.41
N LEU A 109 -0.16 12.97 10.08
CA LEU A 109 -0.64 12.11 9.00
C LEU A 109 -1.11 10.76 9.55
N THR A 110 -2.37 10.41 9.32
CA THR A 110 -2.89 9.07 9.65
C THR A 110 -2.40 8.04 8.63
N LEU A 111 -1.72 7.00 9.10
CA LEU A 111 -1.31 5.88 8.27
C LEU A 111 -2.45 4.87 8.08
N ALA A 112 -2.36 4.04 7.04
CA ALA A 112 -3.35 2.97 6.79
C ALA A 112 -3.49 1.98 7.96
N ALA A 113 -2.47 1.86 8.81
CA ALA A 113 -2.49 1.06 10.02
C ALA A 113 -3.33 1.67 11.17
N GLY A 114 -3.86 2.89 10.99
CA GLY A 114 -4.80 3.54 11.90
C GLY A 114 -4.17 4.39 12.99
N PHE A 115 -2.86 4.57 12.99
CA PHE A 115 -2.16 5.48 13.90
C PHE A 115 -1.58 6.68 13.15
N GLU A 116 -1.35 7.77 13.87
CA GLU A 116 -0.79 9.01 13.34
C GLU A 116 0.72 9.06 13.49
N ILE A 117 1.36 9.70 12.52
CA ILE A 117 2.76 10.11 12.58
C ILE A 117 2.86 11.62 12.37
N GLN A 118 3.89 12.25 12.92
CA GLN A 118 4.14 13.68 12.77
C GLN A 118 5.64 13.92 12.75
N LEU A 119 6.09 14.90 11.97
CA LEU A 119 7.48 15.35 12.01
C LEU A 119 7.74 16.16 13.29
N ASP A 120 8.90 15.98 13.92
CA ASP A 120 9.32 16.79 15.07
C ASP A 120 9.40 18.29 14.74
N ARG A 121 9.71 18.60 13.48
CA ARG A 121 9.71 19.95 12.91
C ARG A 121 9.36 19.92 11.42
N PRO A 122 8.80 21.01 10.86
CA PRO A 122 8.54 21.12 9.42
C PRO A 122 9.82 21.03 8.58
N LEU A 123 9.68 20.61 7.32
CA LEU A 123 10.77 20.62 6.32
C LEU A 123 10.99 22.03 5.78
N ASP A 124 12.24 22.35 5.44
CA ASP A 124 12.61 23.62 4.82
C ASP A 124 12.15 23.71 3.35
N PHE A 125 12.02 22.55 2.69
CA PHE A 125 11.48 22.43 1.34
C PHE A 125 10.84 21.05 1.11
N PHE A 126 9.89 20.99 0.19
CA PHE A 126 9.18 19.79 -0.22
C PHE A 126 8.76 19.96 -1.68
N ALA A 127 8.97 18.95 -2.52
CA ALA A 127 8.67 18.96 -3.94
C ALA A 127 8.08 17.62 -4.41
#